data_AF-A0A9F5J9D8-F1
#
_entry.id   AF-A0A9F5J9D8-F1
#
_cell.length_a   1.000
_cell.length_b   1.000
_cell.length_c   1.000
_cell.angle_alpha   90.00
_cell.angle_beta   90.00
_cell.angle_gamma   90.00
#
_symmetry.space_group_name_H-M   'P 1'
#
loop_
_entity.id
_entity.type
_entity.pdbx_description
1 polymer ?
#
loop_
_entity_poly.entity_id
_entity_poly.type
_entity_poly.pdbx_seq_one_letter_code
_entity_poly.pdbx_strand_id
1 'polypeptide(L)'
;MLLFLTLAPQLESSLKEKGRKGCQDLGADKNPEERARLLQGTGVLEAVEKDLANIEMEYSSIILPFMKAHPNIFNPKVHTLQLYQKLVAFVMAYSFQEPLDEEEDEEEPNPPVMVPLADLLNHVANHNANLEYSPESLKMVTTQPVCKGQEIFNTYGEMANWQLLHMYGFAEVYPGNTNDTADIQMLTLLKAALQATNTEMEEKLVLDQWDFLCHQEVVGEEGAFVIGWERVLTEEELSVALQVLTLSAEEFKEFKEQEAKMDGKGTSCLIQSVTTIPKLNAAQKKLLFDATVLTLKSFTSDLNEEEIMLGDLQAYSKLSCREQFALQVRYGQKKILHQLLELAK
;
A
#
# COMPACT_ATOMS: atom_id res chain seq x y z
N MET A 1 6.52 -5.02 -20.73
CA MET A 1 7.63 -5.85 -20.18
C MET A 1 8.60 -6.47 -21.21
N LEU A 2 8.13 -7.12 -22.29
CA LEU A 2 9.02 -7.78 -23.26
C LEU A 2 10.03 -6.84 -23.95
N LEU A 3 9.69 -5.57 -24.11
CA LEU A 3 10.58 -4.51 -24.59
C LEU A 3 11.74 -4.20 -23.61
N PHE A 4 11.55 -4.40 -22.31
CA PHE A 4 12.60 -4.15 -21.31
C PHE A 4 13.62 -5.29 -21.24
N LEU A 5 13.21 -6.52 -21.61
CA LEU A 5 14.12 -7.66 -21.72
C LEU A 5 15.16 -7.44 -22.83
N THR A 6 14.80 -6.78 -23.93
CA THR A 6 15.76 -6.48 -25.01
C THR A 6 16.76 -5.39 -24.63
N LEU A 7 16.40 -4.49 -23.71
CA LEU A 7 17.25 -3.39 -23.19
C LEU A 7 18.01 -3.77 -21.90
N ALA A 8 17.85 -5.00 -21.42
CA ALA A 8 18.37 -5.43 -20.12
C ALA A 8 19.87 -5.15 -19.87
N PRO A 9 20.80 -5.31 -20.85
CA PRO A 9 22.21 -4.97 -20.64
C PRO A 9 22.46 -3.48 -20.38
N GLN A 10 21.66 -2.60 -20.99
CA GLN A 10 21.75 -1.14 -20.81
C GLN A 10 21.12 -0.72 -19.48
N LEU A 11 20.03 -1.39 -19.08
CA LEU A 11 19.37 -1.20 -17.79
C LEU A 11 20.26 -1.66 -16.61
N GLU A 12 20.91 -2.82 -16.70
CA GLU A 12 21.86 -3.28 -15.67
C GLU A 12 23.08 -2.35 -15.51
N SER A 13 23.50 -1.66 -16.58
CA SER A 13 24.56 -0.64 -16.50
C SER A 13 24.07 0.63 -15.79
N SER A 14 22.86 1.10 -16.14
CA SER A 14 22.22 2.26 -15.49
C SER A 14 21.98 2.02 -13.98
N LEU A 15 21.56 0.80 -13.61
CA LEU A 15 21.40 0.38 -12.22
C LEU A 15 22.71 0.43 -11.41
N LYS A 16 23.85 0.12 -12.03
CA LYS A 16 25.17 0.20 -11.37
C LYS A 16 25.64 1.64 -11.19
N GLU A 17 25.28 2.54 -12.11
CA GLU A 17 25.64 3.97 -12.07
C GLU A 17 24.76 4.78 -11.11
N LYS A 18 23.47 4.46 -10.99
CA LYS A 18 22.51 5.16 -10.10
C LYS A 18 22.74 4.92 -8.59
N GLY A 19 23.82 4.25 -8.17
CA GLY A 19 24.27 4.18 -6.77
C GLY A 19 23.35 3.44 -5.78
N ARG A 20 22.12 3.10 -6.14
CA ARG A 20 21.13 2.41 -5.30
C ARG A 20 21.33 0.88 -5.29
N LYS A 21 22.58 0.43 -5.11
CA LYS A 21 22.94 -1.00 -5.01
C LYS A 21 22.33 -1.72 -3.79
N GLY A 22 21.72 -1.01 -2.84
CA GLY A 22 21.24 -1.59 -1.58
C GLY A 22 19.72 -1.76 -1.43
N CYS A 23 18.92 -1.08 -2.25
CA CYS A 23 17.48 -0.89 -1.97
C CYS A 23 16.55 -1.71 -2.88
N GLN A 24 16.94 -1.99 -4.13
CA GLN A 24 16.18 -2.91 -5.00
C GLN A 24 16.23 -4.37 -4.53
N ASP A 25 17.13 -4.69 -3.61
CA ASP A 25 17.24 -6.00 -3.00
C ASP A 25 16.25 -6.18 -1.83
N LEU A 26 15.41 -5.21 -1.44
CA LEU A 26 14.50 -5.37 -0.28
C LEU A 26 13.16 -6.03 -0.65
N GLY A 27 12.58 -5.68 -1.80
CA GLY A 27 11.36 -6.33 -2.30
C GLY A 27 11.61 -7.75 -2.84
N ALA A 28 12.85 -8.07 -3.24
CA ALA A 28 13.23 -9.35 -3.81
C ALA A 28 14.45 -9.98 -3.13
N ASP A 29 14.69 -9.70 -1.83
CA ASP A 29 15.82 -10.33 -1.15
C ASP A 29 15.64 -11.83 -0.98
N LYS A 30 16.76 -12.55 -0.97
CA LYS A 30 16.79 -14.01 -0.87
C LYS A 30 16.47 -14.56 0.53
N ASN A 31 16.34 -13.73 1.56
CA ASN A 31 16.15 -14.19 2.93
C ASN A 31 14.71 -13.95 3.45
N PRO A 32 13.78 -14.89 3.23
CA PRO A 32 12.40 -14.77 3.72
C PRO A 32 12.32 -14.67 5.24
N GLU A 33 13.26 -15.25 5.99
CA GLU A 33 13.28 -15.19 7.45
C GLU A 33 13.58 -13.77 7.97
N GLU A 34 14.53 -13.08 7.32
CA GLU A 34 14.85 -11.69 7.66
C GLU A 34 13.67 -10.77 7.37
N ARG A 35 13.03 -10.93 6.20
CA ARG A 35 11.86 -10.16 5.82
C ARG A 35 10.73 -10.37 6.83
N ALA A 36 10.41 -11.63 7.14
CA ALA A 36 9.37 -11.97 8.11
C ALA A 36 9.65 -11.34 9.47
N ARG A 37 10.87 -11.47 9.99
CA ARG A 37 11.27 -10.88 11.28
C ARG A 37 11.12 -9.36 11.31
N LEU A 38 11.47 -8.67 10.23
CA LEU A 38 11.52 -7.21 10.18
C LEU A 38 10.19 -6.54 9.81
N LEU A 39 9.34 -7.20 9.03
CA LEU A 39 8.19 -6.57 8.36
C LEU A 39 6.85 -7.23 8.68
N GLN A 40 6.80 -8.15 9.65
CA GLN A 40 5.55 -8.74 10.10
C GLN A 40 4.53 -7.67 10.55
N GLY A 41 3.31 -7.78 10.03
CA GLY A 41 2.21 -6.86 10.31
C GLY A 41 2.19 -5.60 9.43
N THR A 42 3.18 -5.40 8.55
CA THR A 42 3.29 -4.16 7.75
C THR A 42 2.57 -4.19 6.40
N GLY A 43 2.12 -5.37 5.94
CA GLY A 43 1.56 -5.59 4.60
C GLY A 43 2.61 -5.87 3.51
N VAL A 44 3.88 -5.54 3.76
CA VAL A 44 4.97 -5.74 2.77
C VAL A 44 5.26 -7.22 2.53
N LEU A 45 5.05 -8.09 3.51
CA LEU A 45 5.31 -9.53 3.36
C LEU A 45 4.36 -10.16 2.35
N GLU A 46 3.08 -9.91 2.56
CA GLU A 46 1.98 -10.43 1.77
C GLU A 46 2.07 -9.90 0.33
N ALA A 47 2.37 -8.60 0.17
CA ALA A 47 2.58 -7.98 -1.13
C ALA A 47 3.74 -8.63 -1.90
N VAL A 48 4.89 -8.82 -1.25
CA VAL A 48 6.07 -9.44 -1.89
C VAL A 48 5.82 -10.91 -2.24
N GLU A 49 5.13 -11.66 -1.39
CA GLU A 49 4.79 -13.06 -1.68
C GLU A 49 3.87 -13.19 -2.88
N LYS A 50 2.86 -12.32 -2.97
CA LYS A 50 1.96 -12.22 -4.13
C LYS A 50 2.73 -11.88 -5.41
N ASP A 51 3.63 -10.89 -5.35
CA ASP A 51 4.47 -10.51 -6.49
C ASP A 51 5.36 -11.66 -6.95
N LEU A 52 6.05 -12.34 -6.04
CA LEU A 52 6.93 -13.45 -6.40
C LEU A 52 6.16 -14.59 -7.08
N ALA A 53 4.97 -14.93 -6.58
CA ALA A 53 4.11 -15.92 -7.19
C ALA A 53 3.65 -15.49 -8.60
N ASN A 54 3.22 -14.24 -8.76
CA ASN A 54 2.79 -13.69 -10.04
C ASN A 54 3.94 -13.66 -11.06
N ILE A 55 5.12 -13.19 -10.64
CA ILE A 55 6.33 -13.11 -11.48
C ILE A 55 6.73 -14.51 -11.98
N GLU A 56 6.71 -15.52 -11.10
CA GLU A 56 7.06 -16.90 -11.49
C GLU A 56 6.03 -17.48 -12.45
N MET A 57 4.73 -17.27 -12.18
CA MET A 57 3.64 -17.70 -13.05
C MET A 57 3.73 -17.04 -14.42
N GLU A 58 3.84 -15.72 -14.51
CA GLU A 58 3.97 -14.98 -15.76
C GLU A 58 5.21 -15.40 -16.55
N TYR A 59 6.36 -15.52 -15.87
CA TYR A 59 7.59 -15.89 -16.54
C TYR A 59 7.49 -17.28 -17.17
N SER A 60 6.96 -18.25 -16.43
CA SER A 60 6.86 -19.63 -16.88
C SER A 60 5.79 -19.86 -17.95
N SER A 61 4.64 -19.18 -17.83
CA SER A 61 3.48 -19.39 -18.71
C SER A 61 3.42 -18.48 -19.93
N ILE A 62 3.99 -17.27 -19.85
CA ILE A 62 3.89 -16.26 -20.92
C ILE A 62 5.27 -15.94 -21.49
N ILE A 63 6.19 -15.46 -20.65
CA ILE A 63 7.45 -14.85 -21.11
C ILE A 63 8.40 -15.89 -21.69
N LEU A 64 8.64 -17.00 -21.00
CA LEU A 64 9.54 -18.05 -21.46
C LEU A 64 9.06 -18.71 -22.76
N PRO A 65 7.78 -19.09 -22.92
CA PRO A 65 7.25 -19.55 -24.20
C PRO A 65 7.42 -18.52 -25.32
N PHE A 66 7.12 -17.24 -25.05
CA PHE A 66 7.27 -16.16 -26.03
C PHE A 66 8.73 -15.99 -26.48
N MET A 67 9.69 -16.01 -25.55
CA MET A 67 11.12 -15.90 -25.87
C MET A 67 11.62 -17.10 -26.69
N LYS A 68 11.15 -18.32 -26.36
CA LYS A 68 11.49 -19.53 -27.14
C LYS A 68 10.94 -19.49 -28.56
N ALA A 69 9.77 -18.87 -28.77
CA ALA A 69 9.19 -18.68 -30.09
C ALA A 69 9.94 -17.64 -30.95
N HIS A 70 10.72 -16.74 -30.31
CA HIS A 70 11.43 -15.65 -30.99
C HIS A 70 12.95 -15.67 -30.70
N PRO A 71 13.68 -16.75 -31.06
CA PRO A 71 15.08 -16.93 -30.69
C PRO A 71 16.04 -15.95 -31.37
N ASN A 72 15.60 -15.30 -32.45
CA ASN A 72 16.38 -14.27 -33.15
C ASN A 72 16.46 -12.95 -32.35
N ILE A 73 15.53 -12.74 -31.41
CA ILE A 73 15.46 -11.53 -30.59
C ILE A 73 15.88 -11.86 -29.15
N PHE A 74 15.45 -13.01 -28.62
CA PHE A 74 15.67 -13.39 -27.23
C PHE A 74 16.59 -14.60 -27.08
N ASN A 75 17.57 -14.49 -26.19
CA ASN A 75 18.41 -15.60 -25.76
C ASN A 75 18.00 -16.08 -24.34
N PRO A 76 17.39 -17.27 -24.19
CA PRO A 76 16.96 -17.80 -22.88
C PRO A 76 18.11 -18.02 -21.87
N LYS A 77 19.38 -18.02 -22.32
CA LYS A 77 20.54 -18.08 -21.41
C LYS A 77 20.83 -16.74 -20.74
N VAL A 78 20.39 -15.63 -21.35
CA VAL A 78 20.55 -14.27 -20.84
C VAL A 78 19.26 -13.82 -20.16
N HIS A 79 18.14 -14.00 -20.85
CA HIS A 79 16.80 -13.66 -20.37
C HIS A 79 16.27 -14.77 -19.46
N THR A 80 16.74 -14.74 -18.20
CA THR A 80 16.41 -15.71 -17.15
C THR A 80 15.30 -15.17 -16.24
N LEU A 81 14.70 -16.03 -15.41
CA LEU A 81 13.74 -15.62 -14.38
C LEU A 81 14.35 -14.58 -13.43
N GLN A 82 15.62 -14.76 -13.04
CA GLN A 82 16.31 -13.81 -12.18
C GLN A 82 16.44 -12.43 -12.83
N LEU A 83 16.69 -12.36 -14.14
CA LEU A 83 16.71 -11.09 -14.86
C LEU A 83 15.30 -10.49 -14.95
N TYR A 84 14.28 -11.31 -15.19
CA TYR A 84 12.88 -10.87 -15.20
C TYR A 84 12.47 -10.24 -13.87
N GLN A 85 12.78 -10.88 -12.73
CA GLN A 85 12.56 -10.32 -11.39
C GLN A 85 13.18 -8.93 -11.21
N LYS A 86 14.45 -8.76 -11.61
CA LYS A 86 15.11 -7.44 -11.56
C LYS A 86 14.44 -6.40 -12.44
N LEU A 87 13.95 -6.80 -13.62
CA LEU A 87 13.26 -5.89 -14.52
C LEU A 87 11.87 -5.52 -14.01
N VAL A 88 11.16 -6.42 -13.34
CA VAL A 88 9.91 -6.09 -12.62
C VAL A 88 10.20 -5.05 -11.55
N ALA A 89 11.18 -5.30 -10.67
CA ALA A 89 11.60 -4.33 -9.66
C ALA A 89 12.06 -2.99 -10.26
N PHE A 90 12.73 -3.01 -11.41
CA PHE A 90 13.12 -1.80 -12.13
C PHE A 90 11.92 -1.02 -12.66
N VAL A 91 10.95 -1.70 -13.27
CA VAL A 91 9.71 -1.07 -13.75
C VAL A 91 8.92 -0.50 -12.56
N MET A 92 8.74 -1.26 -11.48
CA MET A 92 8.07 -0.78 -10.25
C MET A 92 8.69 0.51 -9.72
N ALA A 93 10.02 0.60 -9.67
CA ALA A 93 10.72 1.71 -9.04
C ALA A 93 10.99 2.93 -9.94
N TYR A 94 10.90 2.81 -11.28
CA TYR A 94 11.37 3.85 -12.21
C TYR A 94 10.41 4.16 -13.37
N SER A 95 9.36 3.36 -13.57
CA SER A 95 8.37 3.67 -14.59
C SER A 95 7.39 4.74 -14.12
N PHE A 96 6.74 5.37 -15.09
CA PHE A 96 5.67 6.34 -14.91
C PHE A 96 4.42 5.79 -15.58
N GLN A 97 3.28 6.03 -14.96
CA GLN A 97 1.98 5.68 -15.50
C GLN A 97 1.22 6.99 -15.75
N GLU A 98 0.80 7.21 -16.99
CA GLU A 98 -0.01 8.36 -17.35
C GLU A 98 -1.44 8.15 -16.81
N PRO A 99 -1.97 9.06 -15.99
CA PRO A 99 -3.35 8.94 -15.53
C PRO A 99 -4.31 9.00 -16.73
N LEU A 100 -5.43 8.28 -16.63
CA LEU A 100 -6.53 8.43 -17.57
C LEU A 100 -7.22 9.78 -17.31
N ASP A 101 -7.85 10.36 -18.33
CA ASP A 101 -8.69 11.54 -18.15
C ASP A 101 -9.94 11.15 -17.35
N GLU A 102 -10.49 12.06 -16.52
CA GLU A 102 -11.65 11.79 -15.63
C GLU A 102 -12.93 11.32 -16.39
N GLU A 103 -12.98 11.48 -17.71
CA GLU A 103 -14.08 10.98 -18.56
C GLU A 103 -13.88 9.53 -19.03
N GLU A 104 -12.71 8.94 -18.77
CA GLU A 104 -12.26 7.62 -19.24
C GLU A 104 -12.08 6.60 -18.10
N ASP A 105 -12.66 6.82 -16.91
CA ASP A 105 -12.55 5.95 -15.73
C ASP A 105 -12.99 4.49 -15.95
N GLU A 106 -13.70 4.19 -17.04
CA GLU A 106 -14.07 2.82 -17.45
C GLU A 106 -13.00 2.11 -18.33
N GLU A 107 -11.92 2.80 -18.72
CA GLU A 107 -10.86 2.24 -19.58
C GLU A 107 -9.75 1.51 -18.79
N GLU A 108 -9.03 0.62 -19.48
CA GLU A 108 -7.86 -0.03 -18.91
C GLU A 108 -6.76 1.01 -18.62
N PRO A 109 -6.11 0.96 -17.44
CA PRO A 109 -5.11 1.96 -17.09
C PRO A 109 -3.91 1.89 -18.04
N ASN A 110 -3.38 3.06 -18.39
CA ASN A 110 -2.25 3.17 -19.32
C ASN A 110 -1.06 2.28 -18.87
N PRO A 111 -0.33 1.66 -19.81
CA PRO A 111 0.82 0.84 -19.45
C PRO A 111 1.99 1.71 -18.93
N PRO A 112 2.82 1.19 -18.01
CA PRO A 112 3.96 1.90 -17.49
C PRO A 112 5.02 2.17 -18.57
N VAL A 113 5.55 3.39 -18.59
CA VAL A 113 6.60 3.85 -19.51
C VAL A 113 7.84 4.34 -18.76
N MET A 114 9.00 4.24 -19.39
CA MET A 114 10.24 4.80 -18.83
C MET A 114 10.42 6.22 -19.35
N VAL A 115 10.62 7.18 -18.43
CA VAL A 115 10.79 8.59 -18.78
C VAL A 115 12.22 9.02 -18.42
N PRO A 116 13.15 9.06 -19.39
CA PRO A 116 14.52 9.49 -19.14
C PRO A 116 14.57 10.89 -18.52
N LEU A 117 15.56 11.12 -17.65
CA LEU A 117 15.74 12.35 -16.84
C LEU A 117 14.71 12.53 -15.73
N ALA A 118 13.42 12.29 -15.97
CA ALA A 118 12.41 12.36 -14.93
C ALA A 118 12.65 11.28 -13.85
N ASP A 119 13.06 10.07 -14.28
CA ASP A 119 13.41 8.93 -13.43
C ASP A 119 14.73 9.10 -12.62
N LEU A 120 15.33 10.30 -12.68
CA LEU A 120 16.52 10.66 -11.93
C LEU A 120 16.19 11.39 -10.63
N LEU A 121 15.00 12.00 -10.55
CA LEU A 121 14.58 12.77 -9.39
C LEU A 121 14.13 11.83 -8.26
N ASN A 122 14.67 12.05 -7.07
CA ASN A 122 14.28 11.33 -5.86
C ASN A 122 12.89 11.78 -5.38
N HIS A 123 12.30 11.01 -4.47
CA HIS A 123 11.02 11.33 -3.85
C HIS A 123 11.18 11.74 -2.40
N VAL A 124 10.34 12.70 -1.99
CA VAL A 124 9.93 12.94 -0.60
C VAL A 124 8.45 13.35 -0.63
N ALA A 125 7.71 13.11 0.46
CA ALA A 125 6.31 13.52 0.56
C ALA A 125 6.16 15.05 0.32
N ASN A 126 7.02 15.85 0.97
CA ASN A 126 7.11 17.30 0.78
C ASN A 126 7.99 17.69 -0.42
N HIS A 127 7.59 17.22 -1.60
CA HIS A 127 8.29 17.42 -2.87
C HIS A 127 8.25 18.89 -3.33
N ASN A 128 9.19 19.24 -4.24
CA ASN A 128 9.29 20.58 -4.82
C ASN A 128 9.22 20.58 -6.36
N ALA A 129 8.97 19.44 -6.97
CA ALA A 129 8.70 19.28 -8.39
C ALA A 129 7.70 18.14 -8.67
N ASN A 130 6.99 18.20 -9.80
CA ASN A 130 6.10 17.16 -10.29
C ASN A 130 6.18 17.03 -11.83
N LEU A 131 5.71 15.89 -12.34
CA LEU A 131 5.59 15.65 -13.77
C LEU A 131 4.20 16.07 -14.25
N GLU A 132 4.16 16.92 -15.28
CA GLU A 132 2.95 17.30 -16.01
C GLU A 132 2.92 16.63 -17.37
N TYR A 133 1.78 16.05 -17.72
CA TYR A 133 1.51 15.45 -19.02
C TYR A 133 1.02 16.54 -19.99
N SER A 134 1.50 16.49 -21.22
CA SER A 134 1.02 17.38 -22.30
C SER A 134 1.03 16.60 -23.61
N PRO A 135 0.17 16.94 -24.59
CA PRO A 135 0.00 16.14 -25.82
C PRO A 135 1.29 15.86 -26.60
N GLU A 136 2.28 16.75 -26.51
CA GLU A 136 3.54 16.64 -27.27
C GLU A 136 4.76 16.31 -26.40
N SER A 137 4.65 16.36 -25.07
CA SER A 137 5.82 16.25 -24.18
C SER A 137 5.45 16.06 -22.71
N LEU A 138 6.33 15.41 -21.97
CA LEU A 138 6.30 15.40 -20.51
C LEU A 138 7.13 16.55 -19.95
N LYS A 139 6.62 17.26 -18.94
CA LYS A 139 7.28 18.45 -18.35
C LYS A 139 7.50 18.24 -16.86
N MET A 140 8.76 18.31 -16.42
CA MET A 140 9.08 18.37 -15.00
C MET A 140 9.03 19.83 -14.55
N VAL A 141 8.13 20.17 -13.63
CA VAL A 141 7.86 21.55 -13.20
C VAL A 141 8.09 21.67 -11.70
N THR A 142 8.69 22.78 -11.26
CA THR A 142 8.86 23.05 -9.82
C THR A 142 7.55 23.53 -9.21
N THR A 143 7.10 22.90 -8.13
CA THR A 143 5.91 23.29 -7.36
C THR A 143 6.21 24.31 -6.27
N GLN A 144 7.50 24.47 -5.91
CA GLN A 144 7.97 25.40 -4.89
C GLN A 144 9.29 26.08 -5.34
N PRO A 145 9.65 27.26 -4.80
CA PRO A 145 10.96 27.86 -5.06
C PRO A 145 12.12 26.95 -4.64
N VAL A 146 13.08 26.72 -5.53
CA VAL A 146 14.27 25.89 -5.26
C VAL A 146 15.52 26.76 -5.18
N CYS A 147 16.23 26.71 -4.05
CA CYS A 147 17.47 27.46 -3.86
C CYS A 147 18.67 26.78 -4.53
N LYS A 148 19.70 27.56 -4.88
CA LYS A 148 20.97 27.00 -5.40
C LYS A 148 21.57 26.01 -4.40
N GLY A 149 21.83 24.78 -4.86
CA GLY A 149 22.42 23.71 -4.05
C GLY A 149 21.39 22.83 -3.32
N GLN A 150 20.10 23.16 -3.40
CA GLN A 150 19.03 22.28 -2.94
C GLN A 150 18.73 21.20 -3.99
N GLU A 151 18.46 19.99 -3.52
CA GLU A 151 18.01 18.89 -4.37
C GLU A 151 16.57 19.11 -4.86
N ILE A 152 16.30 18.67 -6.09
CA ILE A 152 14.97 18.70 -6.69
C ILE A 152 14.34 17.33 -6.45
N PHE A 153 13.23 17.31 -5.73
CA PHE A 153 12.49 16.11 -5.41
C PHE A 153 11.18 16.08 -6.19
N ASN A 154 10.93 14.97 -6.87
CA ASN A 154 9.66 14.65 -7.50
C ASN A 154 8.67 14.05 -6.47
N THR A 155 7.41 13.94 -6.84
CA THR A 155 6.45 13.05 -6.18
C THR A 155 6.32 11.73 -6.97
N TYR A 156 6.30 10.60 -6.26
CA TYR A 156 5.93 9.30 -6.85
C TYR A 156 4.44 8.98 -6.62
N GLY A 157 3.69 9.94 -6.07
CA GLY A 157 2.31 9.77 -5.60
C GLY A 157 2.20 9.97 -4.09
N GLU A 158 0.97 9.82 -3.58
CA GLU A 158 0.69 9.81 -2.15
C GLU A 158 1.01 8.42 -1.57
N MET A 159 2.28 8.18 -1.30
CA MET A 159 2.79 6.85 -0.93
C MET A 159 3.09 6.74 0.58
N ALA A 160 2.53 5.71 1.21
CA ALA A 160 2.90 5.32 2.56
C ALA A 160 4.30 4.67 2.59
N ASN A 161 4.94 4.66 3.76
CA ASN A 161 6.29 4.11 3.89
C ASN A 161 6.36 2.62 3.53
N TRP A 162 5.30 1.85 3.78
CA TRP A 162 5.26 0.44 3.40
C TRP A 162 5.26 0.26 1.87
N GLN A 163 4.56 1.13 1.14
CA GLN A 163 4.54 1.15 -0.32
C GLN A 163 5.87 1.64 -0.89
N LEU A 164 6.46 2.68 -0.29
CA LEU A 164 7.81 3.14 -0.66
C LEU A 164 8.85 2.02 -0.51
N LEU A 165 8.78 1.27 0.58
CA LEU A 165 9.69 0.17 0.84
C LEU A 165 9.47 -0.99 -0.14
N HIS A 166 8.21 -1.35 -0.40
CA HIS A 166 7.83 -2.43 -1.31
C HIS A 166 8.21 -2.12 -2.77
N MET A 167 7.82 -0.95 -3.28
CA MET A 167 7.95 -0.59 -4.70
C MET A 167 9.30 0.04 -5.04
N TYR A 168 9.89 0.82 -4.13
CA TYR A 168 11.08 1.64 -4.39
C TYR A 168 12.29 1.30 -3.51
N GLY A 169 12.10 0.50 -2.46
CA GLY A 169 13.17 -0.01 -1.60
C GLY A 169 13.70 0.97 -0.56
N PHE A 170 12.95 2.02 -0.22
CA PHE A 170 13.33 2.99 0.81
C PHE A 170 12.12 3.40 1.65
N ALA A 171 12.35 4.01 2.81
CA ALA A 171 11.31 4.66 3.61
C ALA A 171 11.78 6.04 4.05
N GLU A 172 10.86 6.98 4.17
CA GLU A 172 11.13 8.31 4.70
C GLU A 172 11.18 8.27 6.23
N VAL A 173 12.10 9.05 6.82
CA VAL A 173 12.32 9.11 8.26
C VAL A 173 11.20 9.91 8.91
N TYR A 174 10.60 9.38 9.98
CA TYR A 174 9.59 10.10 10.76
C TYR A 174 10.12 11.44 11.32
N PRO A 175 9.35 12.55 11.28
CA PRO A 175 7.96 12.68 10.80
C PRO A 175 7.85 13.13 9.32
N GLY A 176 8.84 12.81 8.47
CA GLY A 176 8.95 13.34 7.11
C GLY A 176 7.86 12.89 6.14
N ASN A 177 7.36 11.65 6.25
CA ASN A 177 6.28 11.17 5.40
C ASN A 177 4.90 11.62 5.93
N THR A 178 4.39 12.72 5.37
CA THR A 178 3.05 13.23 5.68
C THR A 178 1.93 12.39 5.05
N ASN A 179 2.25 11.52 4.10
CA ASN A 179 1.31 10.65 3.39
C ASN A 179 1.32 9.22 3.95
N ASP A 180 1.95 8.99 5.11
CA ASP A 180 2.03 7.66 5.72
C ASP A 180 0.65 7.14 6.13
N THR A 181 0.47 5.83 6.02
CA THR A 181 -0.79 5.16 6.33
C THR A 181 -0.57 3.88 7.13
N ALA A 182 -1.61 3.44 7.82
CA ALA A 182 -1.72 2.12 8.42
C ALA A 182 -2.97 1.41 7.95
N ASP A 183 -2.82 0.12 7.66
CA ASP A 183 -3.89 -0.70 7.10
C ASP A 183 -4.55 -1.54 8.18
N ILE A 184 -5.88 -1.55 8.21
CA ILE A 184 -6.68 -2.53 8.95
C ILE A 184 -7.29 -3.47 7.92
N GLN A 185 -6.76 -4.69 7.84
CA GLN A 185 -7.29 -5.72 6.92
C GLN A 185 -8.79 -5.88 7.15
N MET A 186 -9.60 -5.92 6.08
CA MET A 186 -11.06 -5.96 6.19
C MET A 186 -11.51 -7.22 6.97
N LEU A 187 -10.84 -8.35 6.77
CA LEU A 187 -11.05 -9.58 7.54
C LEU A 187 -10.72 -9.43 9.04
N THR A 188 -9.86 -8.50 9.42
CA THR A 188 -9.59 -8.19 10.84
C THR A 188 -10.78 -7.48 11.48
N LEU A 189 -11.50 -6.64 10.74
CA LEU A 189 -12.76 -6.05 11.21
C LEU A 189 -13.83 -7.12 11.39
N LEU A 190 -14.00 -8.03 10.41
CA LEU A 190 -14.88 -9.20 10.54
C LEU A 190 -14.53 -10.03 11.77
N LYS A 191 -13.25 -10.35 11.95
CA LYS A 191 -12.76 -11.10 13.11
C LYS A 191 -13.09 -10.41 14.43
N ALA A 192 -12.96 -9.08 14.50
CA ALA A 192 -13.36 -8.30 15.67
C ALA A 192 -14.87 -8.40 15.93
N ALA A 193 -15.70 -8.29 14.89
CA ALA A 193 -17.15 -8.41 14.99
C ALA A 193 -17.55 -9.80 15.50
N LEU A 194 -16.98 -10.88 14.93
CA LEU A 194 -17.24 -12.25 15.35
C LEU A 194 -16.83 -12.49 16.82
N GLN A 195 -15.68 -11.95 17.25
CA GLN A 195 -15.21 -12.06 18.64
C GLN A 195 -16.10 -11.33 19.65
N ALA A 196 -16.93 -10.39 19.21
CA ALA A 196 -17.87 -9.68 20.07
C ALA A 196 -19.21 -10.43 20.26
N THR A 197 -19.47 -11.47 19.46
CA THR A 197 -20.70 -12.26 19.53
C THR A 197 -20.67 -13.26 20.69
N ASN A 198 -21.83 -13.57 21.26
CA ASN A 198 -22.00 -14.51 22.38
C ASN A 198 -22.89 -15.71 22.02
N THR A 199 -23.61 -15.65 20.91
CA THR A 199 -24.55 -16.70 20.48
C THR A 199 -24.35 -17.04 19.00
N GLU A 200 -24.68 -18.28 18.62
CA GLU A 200 -24.64 -18.72 17.22
C GLU A 200 -25.56 -17.87 16.31
N MET A 201 -26.63 -17.30 16.85
CA MET A 201 -27.53 -16.42 16.11
C MET A 201 -26.87 -15.07 15.78
N GLU A 202 -26.10 -14.51 16.71
CA GLU A 202 -25.33 -13.27 16.49
C GLU A 202 -24.18 -13.51 15.51
N GLU A 203 -23.46 -14.64 15.65
CA GLU A 203 -22.40 -15.03 14.71
C GLU A 203 -22.95 -15.14 13.29
N LYS A 204 -24.08 -15.83 13.13
CA LYS A 204 -24.75 -15.95 11.83
C LYS A 204 -25.17 -14.60 11.27
N LEU A 205 -25.68 -13.68 12.10
CA LEU A 205 -26.05 -12.33 11.67
C LEU A 205 -24.82 -11.57 11.13
N VAL A 206 -23.69 -11.64 11.83
CA VAL A 206 -22.44 -10.97 11.39
C VAL A 206 -21.98 -11.52 10.05
N LEU A 207 -22.06 -12.83 9.84
CA LEU A 207 -21.72 -13.45 8.56
C LEU A 207 -22.71 -13.03 7.44
N ASP A 208 -24.01 -13.00 7.71
CA ASP A 208 -25.01 -12.53 6.75
C ASP A 208 -24.81 -11.04 6.39
N GLN A 209 -24.36 -10.21 7.36
CA GLN A 209 -23.99 -8.81 7.17
C GLN A 209 -22.72 -8.66 6.34
N TRP A 210 -21.71 -9.49 6.61
CA TRP A 210 -20.47 -9.52 5.85
C TRP A 210 -20.70 -9.93 4.39
N ASP A 211 -21.48 -11.00 4.17
CA ASP A 211 -21.83 -11.45 2.83
C ASP A 211 -22.53 -10.33 2.06
N PHE A 212 -23.45 -9.60 2.70
CA PHE A 212 -24.09 -8.44 2.07
C PHE A 212 -23.07 -7.37 1.65
N LEU A 213 -22.11 -7.03 2.52
CA LEU A 213 -21.05 -6.06 2.19
C LEU A 213 -20.18 -6.53 1.02
N CYS A 214 -19.86 -7.83 0.94
CA CYS A 214 -19.15 -8.42 -0.20
C CYS A 214 -19.95 -8.29 -1.50
N HIS A 215 -21.27 -8.53 -1.48
CA HIS A 215 -22.13 -8.37 -2.65
C HIS A 215 -22.27 -6.92 -3.12
N GLN A 216 -22.03 -5.95 -2.23
CA GLN A 216 -22.00 -4.52 -2.55
C GLN A 216 -20.59 -4.03 -2.92
N GLU A 217 -19.60 -4.91 -3.00
CA GLU A 217 -18.19 -4.58 -3.29
C GLU A 217 -17.57 -3.57 -2.29
N VAL A 218 -18.18 -3.44 -1.10
CA VAL A 218 -17.70 -2.57 -0.01
C VAL A 218 -16.51 -3.21 0.71
N VAL A 219 -16.50 -4.54 0.82
CA VAL A 219 -15.42 -5.30 1.43
C VAL A 219 -15.03 -6.50 0.57
N GLY A 220 -13.80 -6.98 0.75
CA GLY A 220 -13.29 -8.16 0.06
C GLY A 220 -12.30 -8.95 0.91
N GLU A 221 -11.92 -10.14 0.42
CA GLU A 221 -11.00 -11.03 1.13
C GLU A 221 -9.56 -10.49 1.21
N GLU A 222 -9.13 -9.73 0.20
CA GLU A 222 -7.79 -9.15 0.09
C GLU A 222 -7.73 -7.64 0.39
N GLY A 223 -8.87 -7.03 0.77
CA GLY A 223 -8.97 -5.59 0.98
C GLY A 223 -8.54 -5.14 2.38
N ALA A 224 -8.18 -3.86 2.51
CA ALA A 224 -7.87 -3.22 3.77
C ALA A 224 -8.50 -1.82 3.86
N PHE A 225 -8.83 -1.41 5.08
CA PHE A 225 -9.17 -0.02 5.37
C PHE A 225 -7.89 0.78 5.61
N VAL A 226 -7.72 1.87 4.86
CA VAL A 226 -6.46 2.63 4.83
C VAL A 226 -6.60 3.90 5.68
N ILE A 227 -5.86 3.95 6.79
CA ILE A 227 -5.93 5.04 7.78
C ILE A 227 -4.69 5.92 7.65
N GLY A 228 -4.85 7.22 7.38
CA GLY A 228 -3.77 8.20 7.39
C GLY A 228 -3.71 9.01 8.69
N TRP A 229 -2.81 10.00 8.74
CA TRP A 229 -2.66 10.90 9.90
C TRP A 229 -3.90 11.75 10.19
N GLU A 230 -4.52 12.30 9.14
CA GLU A 230 -5.64 13.26 9.25
C GLU A 230 -6.93 12.78 8.57
N ARG A 231 -6.84 11.84 7.63
CA ARG A 231 -7.97 11.31 6.86
C ARG A 231 -7.95 9.79 6.81
N VAL A 232 -9.12 9.20 6.62
CA VAL A 232 -9.28 7.80 6.23
C VAL A 232 -9.40 7.80 4.70
N LEU A 233 -8.56 7.03 4.01
CA LEU A 233 -8.54 7.03 2.54
C LEU A 233 -9.69 6.17 1.97
N THR A 234 -10.08 5.12 2.70
CA THR A 234 -11.25 4.25 2.39
C THR A 234 -12.44 4.64 3.27
N GLU A 235 -12.83 5.92 3.20
CA GLU A 235 -13.82 6.49 4.12
C GLU A 235 -15.22 5.88 3.97
N GLU A 236 -15.66 5.71 2.73
CA GLU A 236 -16.97 5.16 2.41
C GLU A 236 -17.04 3.70 2.84
N GLU A 237 -16.03 2.90 2.48
CA GLU A 237 -15.98 1.48 2.80
C GLU A 237 -15.97 1.25 4.31
N LEU A 238 -15.12 1.99 5.04
CA LEU A 238 -15.05 1.87 6.49
C LEU A 238 -16.34 2.31 7.16
N SER A 239 -16.94 3.41 6.69
CA SER A 239 -18.19 3.95 7.24
C SER A 239 -19.34 2.95 7.08
N VAL A 240 -19.51 2.41 5.88
CA VAL A 240 -20.57 1.45 5.57
C VAL A 240 -20.33 0.13 6.30
N ALA A 241 -19.10 -0.38 6.34
CA ALA A 241 -18.77 -1.61 7.05
C ALA A 241 -19.06 -1.49 8.57
N LEU A 242 -18.63 -0.40 9.21
CA LEU A 242 -18.93 -0.16 10.63
C LEU A 242 -20.42 0.01 10.90
N GLN A 243 -21.15 0.68 10.00
CA GLN A 243 -22.59 0.82 10.12
C GLN A 243 -23.27 -0.55 10.05
N VAL A 244 -23.06 -1.30 8.97
CA VAL A 244 -23.76 -2.58 8.72
C VAL A 244 -23.42 -3.62 9.78
N LEU A 245 -22.15 -3.78 10.16
CA LEU A 245 -21.71 -4.77 11.16
C LEU A 245 -22.16 -4.47 12.60
N THR A 246 -22.75 -3.29 12.84
CA THR A 246 -23.26 -2.91 14.16
C THR A 246 -24.79 -2.82 14.24
N LEU A 247 -25.50 -3.12 13.14
CA LEU A 247 -26.97 -3.17 13.12
C LEU A 247 -27.51 -4.42 13.81
N SER A 248 -28.64 -4.28 14.49
CA SER A 248 -29.45 -5.43 14.91
C SER A 248 -30.08 -6.15 13.71
N ALA A 249 -30.61 -7.36 13.92
CA ALA A 249 -31.28 -8.12 12.87
C ALA A 249 -32.48 -7.39 12.24
N GLU A 250 -33.22 -6.62 13.05
CA GLU A 250 -34.36 -5.83 12.59
C GLU A 250 -33.88 -4.63 11.75
N GLU A 251 -32.91 -3.87 12.26
CA GLU A 251 -32.33 -2.72 11.55
C GLU A 251 -31.62 -3.15 10.26
N PHE A 252 -30.92 -4.28 10.26
CA PHE A 252 -30.27 -4.81 9.05
C PHE A 252 -31.28 -5.20 7.98
N LYS A 253 -32.44 -5.75 8.38
CA LYS A 253 -33.52 -6.03 7.43
C LYS A 253 -34.08 -4.74 6.84
N GLU A 254 -34.35 -3.74 7.66
CA GLU A 254 -34.82 -2.43 7.20
C GLU A 254 -33.80 -1.75 6.27
N PHE A 255 -32.51 -1.83 6.61
CA PHE A 255 -31.41 -1.30 5.81
C PHE A 255 -31.39 -1.92 4.41
N LYS A 256 -31.47 -3.26 4.30
CA LYS A 256 -31.56 -3.96 3.01
C LYS A 256 -32.77 -3.56 2.18
N GLU A 257 -33.92 -3.34 2.82
CA GLU A 257 -35.14 -2.90 2.13
C GLU A 257 -35.06 -1.43 1.67
N GLN A 258 -34.25 -0.60 2.33
CA GLN A 258 -34.02 0.80 1.94
C GLN A 258 -33.03 0.91 0.79
N GLU A 259 -31.91 0.19 0.87
CA GLU A 259 -30.92 0.09 -0.23
C GLU A 259 -31.58 -0.46 -1.51
N ALA A 260 -32.44 -1.47 -1.40
CA ALA A 260 -33.18 -1.98 -2.57
C ALA A 260 -34.16 -0.96 -3.21
N LYS A 261 -34.50 0.14 -2.52
CA LYS A 261 -35.39 1.21 -3.02
C LYS A 261 -34.62 2.45 -3.48
N MET A 262 -33.40 2.66 -3.00
CA MET A 262 -32.52 3.72 -3.47
C MET A 262 -31.72 3.16 -4.64
N ASP A 263 -32.07 3.52 -5.87
CA ASP A 263 -31.34 3.12 -7.09
C ASP A 263 -29.88 3.63 -7.07
N GLY A 264 -28.99 3.00 -6.29
CA GLY A 264 -27.55 3.25 -6.26
C GLY A 264 -27.10 4.59 -5.70
N LYS A 265 -27.96 5.38 -5.04
CA LYS A 265 -27.50 6.55 -4.28
C LYS A 265 -26.96 6.09 -2.94
N GLY A 266 -25.63 5.93 -2.89
CA GLY A 266 -24.89 5.36 -1.78
C GLY A 266 -25.29 5.87 -0.40
N THR A 267 -25.16 4.98 0.58
CA THR A 267 -25.30 5.28 2.00
C THR A 267 -24.41 6.47 2.40
N SER A 268 -24.95 7.38 3.22
CA SER A 268 -24.23 8.59 3.66
C SER A 268 -22.93 8.24 4.40
N CYS A 269 -21.78 8.64 3.85
CA CYS A 269 -20.48 8.54 4.52
C CYS A 269 -20.46 9.35 5.83
N LEU A 270 -20.21 8.68 6.97
CA LEU A 270 -20.11 9.30 8.30
C LEU A 270 -18.67 9.66 8.67
N ILE A 271 -17.68 9.08 7.99
CA ILE A 271 -16.26 9.23 8.30
C ILE A 271 -15.58 10.10 7.25
N GLN A 272 -15.74 11.42 7.33
CA GLN A 272 -15.07 12.34 6.39
C GLN A 272 -13.60 12.66 6.79
N SER A 273 -13.22 12.35 8.03
CA SER A 273 -11.85 12.57 8.55
C SER A 273 -11.64 11.79 9.85
N VAL A 274 -10.40 11.68 10.32
CA VAL A 274 -10.14 11.05 11.64
C VAL A 274 -10.81 11.81 12.79
N THR A 275 -11.13 13.10 12.59
CA THR A 275 -11.81 13.94 13.59
C THR A 275 -13.29 13.61 13.79
N THR A 276 -13.91 12.86 12.88
CA THR A 276 -15.30 12.41 13.03
C THR A 276 -15.40 11.09 13.81
N ILE A 277 -14.29 10.35 13.95
CA ILE A 277 -14.25 9.06 14.65
C ILE A 277 -14.79 9.17 16.10
N PRO A 278 -14.45 10.20 16.90
CA PRO A 278 -15.03 10.37 18.23
C PRO A 278 -16.54 10.59 18.26
N LYS A 279 -17.15 10.99 17.13
CA LYS A 279 -18.61 11.23 16.99
C LYS A 279 -19.38 9.97 16.60
N LEU A 280 -18.68 8.88 16.24
CA LEU A 280 -19.32 7.60 15.94
C LEU A 280 -20.04 7.05 17.19
N ASN A 281 -21.01 6.18 16.96
CA ASN A 281 -21.75 5.58 18.05
C ASN A 281 -20.86 4.60 18.85
N ALA A 282 -21.29 4.22 20.06
CA ALA A 282 -20.47 3.40 20.96
C ALA A 282 -20.13 2.01 20.37
N ALA A 283 -21.03 1.40 19.60
CA ALA A 283 -20.81 0.09 19.00
C ALA A 283 -19.78 0.16 17.86
N GLN A 284 -19.88 1.17 16.99
CA GLN A 284 -18.94 1.45 15.90
C GLN A 284 -17.54 1.73 16.44
N LYS A 285 -17.43 2.60 17.45
CA LYS A 285 -16.15 2.89 18.11
C LYS A 285 -15.54 1.65 18.73
N LYS A 286 -16.34 0.83 19.40
CA LYS A 286 -15.87 -0.42 20.02
C LYS A 286 -15.33 -1.41 18.97
N LEU A 287 -16.08 -1.60 17.88
CA LEU A 287 -15.67 -2.49 16.79
C LEU A 287 -14.37 -2.03 16.14
N LEU A 288 -14.26 -0.73 15.83
CA LEU A 288 -13.04 -0.13 15.27
C LEU A 288 -11.85 -0.25 16.23
N PHE A 289 -12.08 0.01 17.52
CA PHE A 289 -11.06 -0.15 18.58
C PHE A 289 -10.56 -1.59 18.64
N ASP A 290 -11.47 -2.58 18.65
CA ASP A 290 -11.11 -4.00 18.73
C ASP A 290 -10.35 -4.47 17.49
N ALA A 291 -10.77 -4.06 16.30
CA ALA A 291 -10.06 -4.33 15.06
C ALA A 291 -8.65 -3.71 15.08
N THR A 292 -8.51 -2.47 15.54
CA THR A 292 -7.21 -1.79 15.68
C THR A 292 -6.29 -2.52 16.66
N VAL A 293 -6.82 -3.00 17.79
CA VAL A 293 -6.07 -3.82 18.75
C VAL A 293 -5.63 -5.14 18.13
N LEU A 294 -6.48 -5.80 17.34
CA LEU A 294 -6.11 -7.02 16.62
C LEU A 294 -5.01 -6.75 15.58
N THR A 295 -5.08 -5.64 14.86
CA THR A 295 -4.03 -5.22 13.91
C THR A 295 -2.70 -5.00 14.62
N LEU A 296 -2.68 -4.27 15.74
CA LEU A 296 -1.46 -4.02 16.53
C LEU A 296 -0.83 -5.32 17.06
N LYS A 297 -1.63 -6.34 17.37
CA LYS A 297 -1.14 -7.67 17.80
C LYS A 297 -0.46 -8.46 16.67
N SER A 298 -0.62 -8.04 15.41
CA SER A 298 0.04 -8.72 14.29
C SER A 298 1.54 -8.38 14.18
N PHE A 299 1.95 -7.23 14.72
CA PHE A 299 3.35 -6.80 14.78
C PHE A 299 4.15 -7.59 15.82
N THR A 300 5.46 -7.70 15.60
CA THR A 300 6.39 -8.46 16.46
C THR A 300 6.77 -7.76 17.77
N SER A 301 6.69 -6.44 17.79
CA SER A 301 7.08 -5.54 18.89
C SER A 301 5.96 -4.55 19.17
N ASP A 302 5.97 -3.92 20.35
CA ASP A 302 5.03 -2.82 20.65
C ASP A 302 5.55 -1.47 20.12
N LEU A 303 4.81 -0.37 20.35
CA LEU A 303 5.23 0.97 19.94
C LEU A 303 6.38 1.51 20.82
N ASN A 304 6.41 1.18 22.10
CA ASN A 304 7.39 1.72 23.05
C ASN A 304 8.80 1.21 22.72
N GLU A 305 8.95 -0.05 22.36
CA GLU A 305 10.22 -0.64 21.93
C GLU A 305 10.80 0.11 20.72
N GLU A 306 9.96 0.45 19.74
CA GLU A 306 10.38 1.19 18.55
C GLU A 306 10.73 2.66 18.89
N GLU A 307 9.97 3.30 19.79
CA GLU A 307 10.27 4.64 20.30
C GLU A 307 11.63 4.71 21.00
N ILE A 308 11.93 3.72 21.83
CA ILE A 308 13.22 3.60 22.52
C ILE A 308 14.34 3.45 21.48
N MET A 309 14.14 2.57 20.49
CA MET A 309 15.12 2.32 19.43
C MET A 309 15.39 3.58 18.58
N LEU A 310 14.35 4.35 18.23
CA LEU A 310 14.50 5.61 17.50
C LEU A 310 15.07 6.75 18.34
N GLY A 311 14.82 6.75 19.66
CA GLY A 311 15.37 7.73 20.59
C GLY A 311 16.87 7.56 20.87
N ASP A 312 17.41 6.34 20.76
CA ASP A 312 18.84 6.07 20.91
C ASP A 312 19.57 6.20 19.56
N LEU A 313 20.07 7.40 19.27
CA LEU A 313 20.83 7.69 18.04
C LEU A 313 22.04 6.77 17.84
N GLN A 314 22.72 6.35 18.92
CA GLN A 314 23.89 5.47 18.79
C GLN A 314 23.46 4.06 18.42
N ALA A 315 22.41 3.53 19.05
CA ALA A 315 21.89 2.23 18.72
C ALA A 315 21.24 2.22 17.32
N TYR A 316 20.48 3.25 16.95
CA TYR A 316 19.88 3.39 15.61
C TYR A 316 20.95 3.42 14.51
N SER A 317 22.04 4.17 14.71
CA SER A 317 23.14 4.23 13.73
C SER A 317 23.88 2.91 13.51
N LYS A 318 23.76 1.94 14.44
CA LYS A 318 24.35 0.60 14.32
C LYS A 318 23.46 -0.36 13.53
N LEU A 319 22.18 -0.04 13.34
CA LEU A 319 21.27 -0.83 12.51
C LEU A 319 21.72 -0.75 11.05
N SER A 320 21.54 -1.85 10.32
CA SER A 320 21.66 -1.84 8.87
C SER A 320 20.60 -0.93 8.24
N CYS A 321 20.84 -0.49 7.00
CA CYS A 321 19.88 0.31 6.23
C CYS A 321 18.49 -0.35 6.17
N ARG A 322 18.44 -1.69 6.05
CA ARG A 322 17.21 -2.48 5.99
C ARG A 322 16.44 -2.46 7.31
N GLU A 323 17.15 -2.64 8.43
CA GLU A 323 16.58 -2.57 9.77
C GLU A 323 16.06 -1.15 10.06
N GLN A 324 16.78 -0.12 9.61
CA GLN A 324 16.35 1.27 9.73
C GLN A 324 15.06 1.54 8.96
N PHE A 325 14.95 1.12 7.69
CA PHE A 325 13.70 1.31 6.92
C PHE A 325 12.54 0.49 7.47
N ALA A 326 12.77 -0.77 7.84
CA ALA A 326 11.74 -1.58 8.48
C ALA A 326 11.26 -0.96 9.80
N LEU A 327 12.16 -0.38 10.59
CA LEU A 327 11.80 0.37 11.80
C LEU A 327 10.93 1.58 11.47
N GLN A 328 11.28 2.39 10.46
CA GLN A 328 10.46 3.55 10.07
C GLN A 328 9.05 3.15 9.64
N VAL A 329 8.91 2.09 8.84
CA VAL A 329 7.60 1.54 8.41
C VAL A 329 6.76 1.11 9.62
N ARG A 330 7.31 0.22 10.47
CA ARG A 330 6.57 -0.28 11.65
C ARG A 330 6.19 0.85 12.59
N TYR A 331 7.11 1.80 12.83
CA TYR A 331 6.88 2.92 13.73
C TYR A 331 5.78 3.86 13.23
N GLY A 332 5.82 4.26 11.95
CA GLY A 332 4.79 5.11 11.34
C GLY A 332 3.40 4.49 11.44
N GLN A 333 3.26 3.23 11.04
CA GLN A 333 1.99 2.49 11.12
C GLN A 333 1.49 2.37 12.56
N LYS A 334 2.33 1.95 13.50
CA LYS A 334 1.95 1.84 14.92
C LYS A 334 1.52 3.20 15.49
N LYS A 335 2.20 4.29 15.16
CA LYS A 335 1.80 5.64 15.61
C LYS A 335 0.40 6.01 15.13
N ILE A 336 0.08 5.77 13.86
CA ILE A 336 -1.26 6.01 13.30
C ILE A 336 -2.31 5.15 14.00
N LEU A 337 -2.04 3.84 14.18
CA LEU A 337 -2.95 2.93 14.87
C LEU A 337 -3.18 3.30 16.34
N HIS A 338 -2.14 3.75 17.06
CA HIS A 338 -2.28 4.23 18.43
C HIS A 338 -3.07 5.54 18.50
N GLN A 339 -2.90 6.47 17.55
CA GLN A 339 -3.76 7.66 17.44
C GLN A 339 -5.22 7.26 17.20
N LEU A 340 -5.46 6.27 16.34
CA LEU A 340 -6.79 5.73 16.09
C LEU A 340 -7.42 5.12 17.36
N LEU A 341 -6.65 4.39 18.17
CA LEU A 341 -7.13 3.87 19.46
C LEU A 341 -7.57 4.99 20.40
N GLU A 342 -6.86 6.12 20.47
CA GLU A 342 -7.26 7.25 21.31
C GLU A 342 -8.56 7.91 20.81
N LEU A 343 -8.74 7.99 19.49
CA LEU A 343 -9.94 8.56 18.88
C LEU A 343 -11.18 7.64 19.01
N ALA A 344 -10.96 6.32 19.05
CA ALA A 344 -12.01 5.30 19.15
C ALA A 344 -12.38 4.92 20.61
N LYS A 345 -11.80 5.57 21.62
CA LYS A 345 -12.27 5.49 23.02
C LYS A 345 -13.61 6.19 23.19
#